data_AF-A0A2E7N5N8-F1
#
_entry.id   AF-A0A2E7N5N8-F1
#
_cell.length_a   1.000
_cell.length_b   1.000
_cell.length_c   1.000
_cell.angle_alpha   90.00
_cell.angle_beta   90.00
_cell.angle_gamma   90.00
#
_symmetry.space_group_name_H-M   'P 1'
#
loop_
_entity.id
_entity.type
_entity.pdbx_description
1 polymer ?
#
loop_
_entity_poly.entity_id
_entity_poly.type
_entity_poly.pdbx_seq_one_letter_code
_entity_poly.pdbx_strand_id
1 'polypeptide(L)' 'TVHYNPWVIEAALQFLVKTKDKYQLMDVVSDKFALDKVNEAFEFAEWHGKDTGTQAQRVALHMD' A
#
# COMPACT_ATOMS: atom_id res chain seq x y z
N THR A 1 9.40 -24.84 5.14
CA THR A 1 8.61 -23.73 5.72
C THR A 1 9.41 -22.46 5.60
N VAL A 2 8.93 -21.46 4.85
CA VAL A 2 9.58 -20.15 4.79
C VAL A 2 9.31 -19.48 6.13
N HIS A 3 10.26 -19.57 7.05
CA HIS A 3 10.19 -18.87 8.33
C HIS A 3 10.97 -17.58 8.18
N TYR A 4 10.28 -16.44 8.23
CA TYR A 4 10.95 -15.17 8.40
C TYR A 4 11.61 -15.14 9.77
N ASN A 5 12.85 -14.66 9.83
CA ASN A 5 13.46 -14.35 11.11
C ASN A 5 12.62 -13.27 11.80
N PRO A 6 12.18 -13.45 13.06
CA PRO A 6 11.25 -12.52 13.71
C PRO A 6 11.71 -11.05 13.71
N TRP A 7 13.02 -10.83 13.76
CA TRP A 7 13.63 -9.48 13.78
C TRP A 7 13.46 -8.70 12.47
N VAL A 8 13.15 -9.36 11.36
CA VAL A 8 13.11 -8.71 10.03
C VAL A 8 11.96 -7.69 9.95
N ILE A 9 10.80 -8.00 10.54
CA ILE A 9 9.65 -7.10 10.54
C ILE A 9 9.98 -5.84 11.35
N GLU A 10 10.58 -6.00 12.53
CA GLU A 10 10.99 -4.88 13.37
C GLU A 10 12.03 -4.00 12.65
N ALA A 11 13.07 -4.60 12.06
CA ALA A 11 14.10 -3.87 11.33
C ALA A 11 13.51 -3.09 10.14
N ALA A 12 12.60 -3.69 9.38
CA ALA A 12 11.91 -3.03 8.28
C ALA A 12 11.04 -1.86 8.77
N LEU A 13 10.29 -2.04 9.85
CA LEU A 13 9.47 -0.97 10.44
C LEU A 13 10.33 0.19 10.93
N GLN A 14 11.43 -0.10 11.63
CA GLN A 14 12.38 0.92 12.10
C GLN A 14 12.98 1.70 10.92
N PHE A 15 13.31 1.02 9.82
CA PHE A 15 13.77 1.67 8.61
C PHE A 15 12.71 2.63 8.02
N LEU A 16 11.47 2.17 7.87
CA LEU A 16 10.36 2.98 7.34
C LEU A 16 10.12 4.22 8.20
N VAL A 17 10.03 4.06 9.53
CA VAL A 17 9.81 5.18 10.46
C VAL A 17 10.95 6.20 10.41
N LYS A 18 12.20 5.74 10.36
CA LYS A 18 13.38 6.63 10.30
C LYS A 18 13.50 7.39 8.99
N THR A 19 12.90 6.89 7.92
CA THR A 19 13.08 7.43 6.56
C THR A 19 11.83 8.06 5.98
N LYS A 20 10.69 8.01 6.69
CA LYS A 20 9.39 8.53 6.26
C LYS A 20 9.38 9.99 5.82
N ASP A 21 10.24 10.82 6.41
CA ASP A 21 10.32 12.26 6.12
C ASP A 21 11.41 12.58 5.07
N LYS A 22 12.28 11.61 4.77
CA LYS A 22 13.38 11.75 3.79
C LYS A 22 12.95 11.34 2.39
N TYR A 23 12.13 10.32 2.29
CA TYR A 23 11.58 9.82 1.03
C TYR A 23 10.06 10.01 1.06
N GLN A 24 9.45 10.32 -0.08
CA GLN A 24 7.99 10.42 -0.23
C GLN A 24 7.30 9.04 -0.16
N LEU A 25 7.56 8.27 0.91
CA LEU A 25 7.01 6.93 1.12
C LEU A 25 5.50 6.96 1.37
N MET A 26 5.00 8.08 1.89
CA MET A 26 3.58 8.27 2.20
C MET A 26 2.77 8.75 0.99
N ASP A 27 3.44 9.30 -0.02
CA ASP A 27 2.82 9.83 -1.25
C ASP A 27 2.55 8.73 -2.29
N VAL A 28 2.88 7.48 -1.94
CA VAL A 28 2.72 6.32 -2.82
C VAL A 28 1.31 5.72 -2.71
N VAL A 29 0.54 6.07 -1.68
CA VAL A 29 -0.88 5.74 -1.59
C VAL A 29 -1.65 6.75 -2.42
N SER A 30 -2.11 6.31 -3.59
CA SER A 30 -2.84 7.17 -4.53
C SER A 30 -4.30 7.35 -4.13
N ASP A 31 -4.93 6.30 -3.60
CA ASP A 31 -6.38 6.27 -3.39
C ASP A 31 -6.75 5.53 -2.10
N LYS A 32 -7.83 5.98 -1.46
CA LYS A 32 -8.38 5.39 -0.24
C LYS A 32 -9.84 5.05 -0.43
N PHE A 33 -10.21 3.86 0.03
CA PHE A 33 -11.59 3.38 0.00
C PHE A 33 -11.99 2.90 1.39
N ALA A 34 -13.25 3.11 1.74
CA ALA A 34 -13.82 2.52 2.95
C ALA A 34 -13.83 0.98 2.84
N LEU A 35 -13.67 0.29 3.97
CA LEU A 35 -13.57 -1.17 3.99
C LEU A 35 -14.81 -1.88 3.41
N ASP A 36 -16.00 -1.30 3.58
CA ASP A 36 -17.25 -1.81 3.01
C ASP A 36 -17.28 -1.73 1.47
N LYS A 37 -16.41 -0.89 0.88
CA LYS A 37 -16.20 -0.74 -0.57
C LYS A 37 -15.04 -1.57 -1.11
N VAL A 38 -14.66 -2.64 -0.42
CA VAL A 38 -13.51 -3.49 -0.81
C VAL A 38 -13.55 -3.96 -2.26
N ASN A 39 -14.71 -4.33 -2.79
CA ASN A 39 -14.84 -4.80 -4.18
C ASN A 39 -14.52 -3.69 -5.19
N GLU A 40 -15.00 -2.46 -4.92
CA GLU A 40 -14.72 -1.28 -5.76
C GLU A 40 -13.23 -0.92 -5.72
N ALA A 41 -12.59 -1.03 -4.55
CA ALA A 41 -11.16 -0.83 -4.39
C ALA A 41 -10.33 -1.85 -5.22
N PHE A 42 -10.77 -3.11 -5.28
CA PHE A 42 -10.13 -4.15 -6.09
C PHE A 42 -10.34 -3.91 -7.58
N GLU A 43 -11.55 -3.60 -8.02
CA GLU A 43 -11.82 -3.27 -9.43
C GLU A 43 -10.96 -2.08 -9.87
N PHE A 44 -10.91 -1.02 -9.06
CA PHE A 44 -10.07 0.14 -9.35
C PHE A 44 -8.57 -0.23 -9.44
N ALA A 45 -8.05 -1.01 -8.49
CA ALA A 45 -6.65 -1.43 -8.48
C ALA A 45 -6.27 -2.40 -9.63
N GLU A 46 -7.14 -3.35 -9.97
CA GLU A 46 -6.87 -4.37 -10.99
C GLU A 46 -7.11 -3.88 -12.42
N TRP A 47 -8.12 -3.04 -12.65
CA TRP A 47 -8.53 -2.67 -14.01
C TRP A 47 -7.80 -1.43 -14.55
N HIS A 48 -7.40 -0.48 -13.72
CA HIS A 48 -6.59 0.68 -14.16
C HIS A 48 -5.17 0.30 -14.63
N GLY A 49 -4.69 -0.90 -14.31
CA GLY A 49 -3.36 -1.37 -14.74
C GLY A 49 -3.29 -1.93 -16.15
N LYS A 50 -4.43 -2.22 -16.80
CA LYS A 50 -4.47 -3.02 -18.04
C LYS A 50 -4.65 -2.22 -19.33
N ASP A 51 -5.17 -0.98 -19.28
CA ASP A 51 -5.63 -0.31 -20.51
C ASP A 51 -4.84 0.95 -20.93
N THR A 52 -4.31 1.77 -20.01
CA THR A 52 -3.77 3.11 -20.38
C THR A 52 -2.60 3.65 -19.55
N GLY A 53 -1.93 2.80 -18.77
CA GLY A 53 -0.93 3.25 -17.81
C GLY A 53 -1.60 3.63 -16.48
N THR A 54 -1.12 3.00 -15.43
CA THR A 54 -1.76 3.00 -14.11
C THR A 54 -1.86 4.38 -13.48
N GLN A 55 -3.07 4.87 -13.19
CA GLN A 55 -3.30 6.00 -12.27
C GLN A 55 -3.16 5.58 -10.79
N ALA A 56 -3.46 4.33 -10.46
CA ALA A 56 -3.45 3.79 -9.09
C ALA A 56 -2.05 3.30 -8.65
N GLN A 57 -1.30 4.05 -7.85
CA GLN A 57 0.02 3.61 -7.36
C GLN A 57 -0.07 2.61 -6.20
N ARG A 58 -0.90 2.89 -5.18
CA ARG A 58 -1.27 1.97 -4.10
C ARG A 58 -2.64 2.36 -3.56
N VAL A 59 -3.52 1.37 -3.41
CA VAL A 59 -4.86 1.55 -2.85
C VAL A 59 -4.85 1.11 -1.39
N ALA A 60 -5.39 1.94 -0.49
CA ALA A 60 -5.51 1.62 0.93
C ALA A 60 -6.97 1.53 1.37
N LEU A 61 -7.28 0.54 2.20
CA LEU A 61 -8.57 0.42 2.87
C LEU A 61 -8.49 1.10 4.24
N HIS A 62 -9.55 1.80 4.61
CA HIS A 62 -9.68 2.38 5.94
C HIS A 62 -11.01 1.98 6.60
N MET A 63 -10.97 1.87 7.92
CA MET A 63 -12.14 1.67 8.77
C MET A 63 -12.46 3.03 9.39
N ASP A 64 -13.31 3.82 8.71
CA ASP A 64 -13.96 4.99 9.33
C ASP A 64 -15.37 4.59 9.80
#